data_AF-A0A0C9R4M7-F1
#
_entry.id   AF-A0A0C9R4M7-F1
#
_cell.length_a   1.000
_cell.length_b   1.000
_cell.length_c   1.000
_cell.angle_alpha   90.00
_cell.angle_beta   90.00
_cell.angle_gamma   90.00
#
_symmetry.space_group_name_H-M   'P 1'
#
loop_
_entity.id
_entity.type
_entity.pdbx_description
1 polymer ?
#
loop_
_entity_poly.entity_id
_entity_poly.type
_entity_poly.pdbx_seq_one_letter_code
_entity_poly.pdbx_strand_id
1 'polypeptide(L)'
;GYKGITTFFVDKEMPGVIVAKPEDKLGIKASGTCMVHLENVRVPEENILGVFGQGYKYAAGFLNEGRVGIGAQMIGMAQGALDATIPYTLERKQFGQDIFSFQVRQFLENICECKRDTAIFMRTFPIEGNKSCKKGHNNNFHIFLRYSDIP
;
A
#
# COMPACT_ATOMS: atom_id res chain seq x y z
N GLY A 1 23.24 4.30 11.04
CA GLY A 1 22.52 4.36 12.32
C GLY A 1 21.18 3.67 12.23
N TYR A 2 21.17 2.34 12.33
CA TYR A 2 19.96 1.48 12.33
C TYR A 2 19.99 0.46 13.47
N LYS A 3 21.06 0.44 14.26
CA LYS A 3 21.25 -0.49 15.37
C LYS A 3 20.36 -0.03 16.53
N GLY A 4 19.53 -0.93 17.07
CA GLY A 4 18.69 -0.66 18.23
C GLY A 4 17.25 -0.25 17.94
N ILE A 5 16.81 -0.22 16.67
CA ILE A 5 15.37 -0.07 16.36
C ILE A 5 14.66 -1.37 16.72
N THR A 6 13.56 -1.29 17.46
CA THR A 6 12.74 -2.45 17.82
C THR A 6 11.31 -2.19 17.34
N THR A 7 10.64 -3.23 16.86
CA THR A 7 9.25 -3.15 16.41
C THR A 7 8.35 -3.71 17.50
N PHE A 8 7.25 -3.03 17.79
CA PHE A 8 6.35 -3.41 18.87
C PHE A 8 4.91 -3.54 18.37
N PHE A 9 4.14 -4.39 19.04
CA PHE A 9 2.69 -4.40 18.97
C PHE A 9 2.13 -3.42 20.00
N VAL A 10 1.45 -2.39 19.52
CA VAL A 10 0.80 -1.38 20.37
C VAL A 10 -0.69 -1.40 20.05
N ASP A 11 -1.50 -1.62 21.08
CA ASP A 11 -2.96 -1.54 20.95
C ASP A 11 -3.39 -0.06 21.00
N LYS A 12 -4.43 0.28 20.25
CA LYS A 12 -5.04 1.62 20.26
C LYS A 12 -5.59 1.98 21.65
N GLU A 13 -6.02 0.99 22.42
CA GLU A 13 -6.59 1.20 23.76
C GLU A 13 -5.52 1.40 24.85
N MET A 14 -4.23 1.26 24.52
CA MET A 14 -3.16 1.44 25.49
C MET A 14 -3.12 2.89 26.01
N PRO A 15 -2.94 3.11 27.33
CA PRO A 15 -2.77 4.43 27.90
C PRO A 15 -1.62 5.20 27.22
N GLY A 16 -1.89 6.43 26.81
CA GLY A 16 -0.92 7.29 26.12
C GLY A 16 -0.96 7.22 24.58
N VAL A 17 -1.78 6.33 24.00
CA VAL A 17 -2.01 6.30 22.55
C VAL A 17 -3.14 7.25 22.20
N ILE A 18 -2.83 8.31 21.45
CA ILE A 18 -3.82 9.32 21.03
C ILE A 18 -3.89 9.31 19.51
N VAL A 19 -5.07 8.98 18.98
CA VAL A 19 -5.33 8.99 17.54
C VAL A 19 -6.00 10.32 17.16
N ALA A 20 -5.32 11.09 16.30
CA ALA A 20 -5.81 12.37 15.83
C ALA A 20 -6.98 12.22 14.84
N LYS A 21 -7.57 13.35 14.46
CA LYS A 21 -8.65 13.37 13.46
C LYS A 21 -8.11 12.90 12.09
N PRO A 22 -8.97 12.30 11.24
CA PRO A 22 -8.58 11.94 9.88
C PRO A 22 -8.13 13.16 9.08
N GLU A 23 -7.05 13.01 8.33
CA GLU A 23 -6.52 14.04 7.44
C GLU A 23 -7.39 14.21 6.20
N ASP A 24 -7.56 15.46 5.76
CA ASP A 24 -8.17 15.77 4.47
C ASP A 24 -7.16 15.56 3.35
N LYS A 25 -7.51 14.66 2.42
CA LYS A 25 -6.62 14.14 1.39
C LYS A 25 -7.18 14.46 0.02
N LEU A 26 -6.30 14.74 -0.94
CA LEU A 26 -6.69 14.97 -2.35
C LEU A 26 -7.42 13.76 -2.95
N GLY A 27 -6.98 12.54 -2.63
CA GLY A 27 -7.52 11.29 -3.15
C GLY A 27 -7.51 10.18 -2.11
N ILE A 28 -8.00 8.99 -2.49
CA ILE A 28 -8.13 7.82 -1.59
C ILE A 28 -8.82 8.22 -0.27
N LYS A 29 -9.87 9.04 -0.36
CA LYS A 29 -10.58 9.62 0.80
C LYS A 29 -11.23 8.57 1.69
N ALA A 30 -11.52 7.39 1.14
CA ALA A 30 -12.02 6.24 1.89
C ALA A 30 -10.97 5.64 2.85
N SER A 31 -9.68 5.92 2.66
CA SER A 31 -8.63 5.45 3.57
C SER A 31 -8.50 6.38 4.79
N GLY A 32 -8.62 5.78 5.98
CA GLY A 32 -8.46 6.45 7.27
C GLY A 32 -7.00 6.73 7.59
N THR A 33 -6.46 7.84 7.07
CA THR A 33 -5.14 8.35 7.45
C THR A 33 -5.29 9.35 8.58
N CYS A 34 -4.61 9.13 9.71
CA CYS A 34 -4.60 10.00 10.87
C CYS A 34 -3.21 9.98 11.52
N MET A 35 -2.86 11.04 12.24
CA MET A 35 -1.66 11.03 13.08
C MET A 35 -1.89 10.21 14.35
N VAL A 36 -0.86 9.47 14.76
CA VAL A 36 -0.86 8.72 16.01
C VAL A 36 0.21 9.30 16.92
N HIS A 37 -0.21 9.87 18.04
CA HIS A 37 0.67 10.37 19.09
C HIS A 37 0.85 9.30 20.17
N LEU A 38 2.08 9.18 20.66
CA LEU A 38 2.47 8.17 21.64
C LEU A 38 3.16 8.88 22.80
N GLU A 39 2.37 9.15 23.83
CA GLU A 39 2.80 9.92 24.99
C GLU A 39 3.00 8.97 26.18
N ASN A 40 4.25 8.68 26.50
CA ASN A 40 4.62 7.82 27.65
C ASN A 40 3.92 6.45 27.67
N VAL A 41 3.68 5.86 26.49
CA VAL A 41 3.06 4.53 26.37
C VAL A 41 3.97 3.47 26.99
N ARG A 42 3.44 2.68 27.92
CA ARG A 42 4.12 1.52 28.50
C ARG A 42 3.82 0.29 27.65
N VAL A 43 4.84 -0.25 27.01
CA VAL A 43 4.74 -1.47 26.18
C VAL A 43 5.51 -2.59 26.86
N PRO A 44 4.89 -3.75 27.12
CA PRO A 44 5.57 -4.85 27.80
C PRO A 44 6.47 -5.62 26.83
N GLU A 45 7.43 -6.38 27.35
CA GLU A 45 8.48 -7.03 26.55
C GLU A 45 7.91 -8.10 25.60
N GLU A 46 6.84 -8.79 26.00
CA GLU A 46 6.14 -9.78 25.19
C GLU A 46 5.54 -9.20 23.90
N ASN A 47 5.37 -7.88 23.82
CA ASN A 47 4.85 -7.20 22.63
C ASN A 47 5.94 -6.84 21.61
N ILE A 48 7.20 -7.22 21.86
CA ILE A 48 8.28 -7.08 20.88
C ILE A 48 8.03 -8.04 19.70
N LEU A 49 7.96 -7.48 18.50
CA LEU A 49 7.91 -8.26 17.27
C LEU A 49 9.31 -8.78 16.92
N GLY A 50 9.52 -10.08 17.14
CA GLY A 50 10.75 -10.75 16.78
C GLY A 50 11.87 -10.49 17.80
N VAL A 51 13.05 -10.09 17.33
CA VAL A 51 14.23 -9.90 18.17
C VAL A 51 14.46 -8.41 18.48
N PHE A 52 14.75 -8.11 19.75
CA PHE A 52 15.12 -6.77 20.20
C PHE A 52 16.29 -6.21 19.36
N GLY A 53 16.16 -4.96 18.90
CA GLY A 53 17.16 -4.25 18.12
C GLY A 53 17.23 -4.62 16.63
N GLN A 54 16.38 -5.54 16.15
CA GLN A 54 16.29 -5.98 14.73
C GLN A 54 15.07 -5.41 13.99
N GLY A 55 14.36 -4.44 14.58
CA GLY A 55 13.13 -3.83 14.06
C GLY A 55 13.25 -3.31 12.63
N TYR A 56 14.40 -2.71 12.27
CA TYR A 56 14.65 -2.22 10.92
C TYR A 56 14.58 -3.32 9.84
N LYS A 57 15.10 -4.52 10.15
CA LYS A 57 15.08 -5.65 9.21
C LYS A 57 13.65 -6.08 8.92
N TYR A 58 12.81 -6.13 9.95
CA TYR A 58 11.40 -6.46 9.79
C TYR A 58 10.65 -5.38 9.01
N ALA A 59 10.86 -4.10 9.34
CA ALA A 59 10.28 -2.97 8.63
C ALA A 59 10.60 -3.00 7.12
N ALA A 60 11.88 -3.19 6.78
CA ALA A 60 12.33 -3.26 5.39
C ALA A 60 11.76 -4.47 4.65
N GLY A 61 11.63 -5.63 5.31
CA GLY A 61 10.99 -6.82 4.75
C GLY A 61 9.53 -6.57 4.35
N PHE A 62 8.73 -6.04 5.28
CA PHE A 62 7.32 -5.71 5.01
C PHE A 62 7.17 -4.68 3.89
N LEU A 63 8.04 -3.67 3.83
CA LEU A 63 8.03 -2.69 2.74
C LEU A 63 8.35 -3.33 1.39
N ASN A 64 9.24 -4.33 1.36
CA ASN A 64 9.59 -5.01 0.12
C ASN A 64 8.43 -5.86 -0.42
N GLU A 65 7.74 -6.59 0.45
CA GLU A 65 6.54 -7.36 0.10
C GLU A 65 5.39 -6.43 -0.33
N GLY A 66 5.18 -5.33 0.40
CA GLY A 66 4.14 -4.35 0.10
C GLY A 66 4.29 -3.70 -1.28
N ARG A 67 5.52 -3.52 -1.79
CA ARG A 67 5.77 -2.97 -3.14
C ARG A 67 5.14 -3.80 -4.25
N VAL A 68 5.17 -5.13 -4.10
CA VAL A 68 4.52 -6.03 -5.07
C VAL A 68 3.00 -5.84 -5.01
N GLY A 69 2.44 -5.71 -3.80
CA GLY A 69 1.01 -5.40 -3.63
C GLY A 69 0.59 -4.11 -4.34
N ILE A 70 1.38 -3.04 -4.21
CA ILE A 70 1.11 -1.75 -4.90
C ILE A 70 1.17 -1.93 -6.42
N GLY A 71 2.18 -2.64 -6.94
CA GLY A 71 2.30 -2.90 -8.38
C GLY A 71 1.06 -3.60 -8.94
N ALA A 72 0.55 -4.62 -8.23
CA ALA A 72 -0.65 -5.35 -8.64
C ALA A 72 -1.89 -4.44 -8.67
N GLN A 73 -2.06 -3.58 -7.66
CA GLN A 73 -3.16 -2.62 -7.61
C GLN A 73 -3.11 -1.63 -8.77
N MET A 74 -1.92 -1.12 -9.11
CA MET A 74 -1.74 -0.18 -10.21
C MET A 74 -2.12 -0.79 -11.57
N ILE A 75 -1.79 -2.06 -11.81
CA ILE A 75 -2.20 -2.77 -13.05
C ILE A 75 -3.73 -2.86 -13.13
N GLY A 76 -4.40 -3.23 -12.02
CA GLY A 76 -5.86 -3.30 -11.97
C GLY A 76 -6.54 -1.95 -12.25
N MET A 77 -6.05 -0.87 -11.62
CA MET A 77 -6.53 0.49 -11.88
C MET A 77 -6.32 0.90 -13.33
N ALA A 78 -5.14 0.60 -13.88
CA ALA A 78 -4.84 0.94 -15.25
C ALA A 78 -5.80 0.18 -16.18
N GLN A 79 -6.05 -1.12 -15.98
CA GLN A 79 -7.03 -1.90 -16.75
C GLN A 79 -8.41 -1.23 -16.73
N GLY A 80 -8.94 -0.90 -15.54
CA GLY A 80 -10.23 -0.21 -15.44
C GLY A 80 -10.28 1.13 -16.18
N ALA A 81 -9.19 1.90 -16.15
CA ALA A 81 -9.12 3.16 -16.92
C ALA A 81 -9.18 2.92 -18.43
N LEU A 82 -8.57 1.85 -18.94
CA LEU A 82 -8.61 1.49 -20.35
C LEU A 82 -9.99 0.99 -20.77
N ASP A 83 -10.61 0.13 -19.96
CA ASP A 83 -11.96 -0.40 -20.20
C ASP A 83 -12.99 0.73 -20.26
N ALA A 84 -12.81 1.80 -19.48
CA ALA A 84 -13.64 2.99 -19.54
C ALA A 84 -13.31 3.90 -20.75
N THR A 85 -12.04 3.96 -21.16
CA THR A 85 -11.58 4.86 -22.23
C THR A 85 -11.94 4.34 -23.61
N ILE A 86 -11.79 3.05 -23.88
CA ILE A 86 -12.02 2.45 -25.21
C ILE A 86 -13.44 2.76 -25.73
N PRO A 87 -14.52 2.44 -24.99
CA PRO A 87 -15.89 2.72 -25.46
C PRO A 87 -16.10 4.20 -25.76
N TYR A 88 -15.62 5.08 -24.87
CA TYR A 88 -15.74 6.53 -25.05
C TYR A 88 -15.07 7.02 -26.34
N THR A 89 -13.90 6.48 -26.68
CA THR A 89 -13.18 6.89 -27.90
C THR A 89 -13.85 6.42 -29.19
N LEU A 90 -14.61 5.33 -29.14
CA LEU A 90 -15.37 4.79 -30.28
C LEU A 90 -16.71 5.51 -30.48
N GLU A 91 -17.34 6.00 -29.40
CA GLU A 91 -18.62 6.71 -29.47
C GLU A 91 -18.46 8.20 -29.80
N ARG A 92 -17.37 8.83 -29.34
CA ARG A 92 -17.17 10.27 -29.47
C ARG A 92 -16.66 10.64 -30.87
N LYS A 93 -17.39 11.52 -31.56
CA LYS A 93 -17.04 12.11 -32.85
C LYS A 93 -16.54 13.55 -32.73
N GLN A 94 -15.42 13.86 -33.39
CA GLN A 94 -14.91 15.23 -33.56
C GLN A 94 -14.30 15.39 -34.96
N PHE A 95 -14.42 16.60 -35.52
CA PHE A 95 -13.95 16.91 -36.88
C PHE A 95 -14.50 15.95 -37.96
N GLY A 96 -15.74 15.49 -37.77
CA GLY A 96 -16.43 14.62 -38.73
C GLY A 96 -16.08 13.14 -38.67
N GLN A 97 -15.20 12.71 -37.75
CA GLN A 97 -14.81 11.30 -37.59
C GLN A 97 -14.71 10.89 -36.11
N ASP A 98 -14.65 9.60 -35.84
CA ASP A 98 -14.45 9.07 -34.49
C ASP A 98 -13.08 9.48 -33.95
N ILE A 99 -13.00 9.82 -32.65
CA ILE A 99 -11.73 10.20 -32.02
C ILE A 99 -10.72 9.04 -32.08
N PHE A 100 -11.21 7.80 -32.07
CA PHE A 100 -10.40 6.61 -32.25
C PHE A 100 -9.68 6.53 -33.61
N SER A 101 -10.11 7.30 -34.61
CA SER A 101 -9.51 7.29 -35.96
C SER A 101 -8.28 8.19 -36.11
N PHE A 102 -7.97 9.01 -35.11
CA PHE A 102 -6.74 9.81 -35.06
C PHE A 102 -5.54 8.98 -34.53
N GLN A 103 -4.36 9.59 -34.43
CA GLN A 103 -3.14 8.98 -33.82
C GLN A 103 -3.33 8.42 -32.40
N VAL A 104 -4.46 8.72 -31.75
CA VAL A 104 -4.88 8.16 -30.45
C VAL A 104 -4.90 6.63 -30.48
N ARG A 105 -5.21 6.00 -31.62
CA ARG A 105 -5.20 4.53 -31.76
C ARG A 105 -3.85 3.91 -31.42
N GLN A 106 -2.77 4.44 -32.00
CA GLN A 106 -1.40 3.95 -31.78
C GLN A 106 -0.99 4.08 -30.32
N PHE A 107 -1.40 5.17 -29.67
CA PHE A 107 -1.10 5.41 -28.26
C PHE A 107 -1.85 4.43 -27.34
N LEU A 108 -3.12 4.14 -27.63
CA LEU A 108 -3.92 3.17 -26.88
C LEU A 108 -3.38 1.75 -27.04
N GLU A 109 -2.98 1.35 -28.24
CA GLU A 109 -2.36 0.03 -28.50
C GLU A 109 -1.06 -0.16 -27.71
N ASN A 110 -0.17 0.83 -27.72
CA ASN A 110 1.07 0.79 -26.96
C ASN A 110 0.83 0.67 -25.44
N ILE A 111 -0.21 1.33 -24.92
CA ILE A 111 -0.61 1.21 -23.51
C ILE A 111 -1.16 -0.20 -23.20
N CYS A 112 -1.96 -0.77 -24.09
CA CYS A 112 -2.47 -2.13 -23.95
C CYS A 112 -1.33 -3.16 -23.92
N GLU A 113 -0.33 -3.01 -24.78
CA GLU A 113 0.84 -3.89 -24.83
C GLU A 113 1.68 -3.79 -23.57
N CYS A 114 2.03 -2.56 -23.15
CA CYS A 114 2.80 -2.34 -21.92
C CYS A 114 2.14 -3.01 -20.69
N LYS A 115 0.80 -2.94 -20.59
CA LYS A 115 0.04 -3.63 -19.55
C LYS A 115 0.06 -5.14 -19.66
N ARG A 116 -0.06 -5.69 -20.88
CA ARG A 116 -0.05 -7.13 -21.11
C ARG A 116 1.27 -7.73 -20.61
N ASP A 117 2.37 -7.05 -20.89
CA ASP A 117 3.71 -7.47 -20.46
C ASP A 117 3.88 -7.36 -18.94
N THR A 118 3.41 -6.28 -18.31
CA THR A 118 3.45 -6.15 -16.84
C THR A 118 2.53 -7.14 -16.12
N ALA A 119 1.35 -7.42 -16.67
CA ALA A 119 0.42 -8.40 -16.11
C ALA A 119 0.95 -9.83 -16.22
N ILE A 120 1.63 -10.18 -17.33
CA ILE A 120 2.31 -11.47 -17.49
C ILE A 120 3.41 -11.62 -16.43
N PHE A 121 4.26 -10.60 -16.26
CA PHE A 121 5.31 -10.60 -15.24
C PHE A 121 4.75 -10.82 -13.84
N MET A 122 3.62 -10.18 -13.50
CA MET A 122 3.03 -10.32 -12.17
C MET A 122 2.34 -11.68 -11.94
N ARG A 123 1.88 -12.35 -13.01
CA ARG A 123 1.31 -13.72 -12.95
C ARG A 123 2.37 -14.80 -12.81
N THR A 124 3.58 -14.57 -13.30
CA THR A 124 4.71 -15.52 -13.17
C THR A 124 5.44 -15.41 -11.84
N PHE A 125 5.19 -14.38 -11.02
CA PHE A 125 5.62 -14.39 -9.62
C PHE A 125 4.61 -15.19 -8.79
N PRO A 126 4.93 -16.43 -8.36
CA PRO A 126 4.13 -17.10 -7.36
C PRO A 126 4.23 -16.28 -6.08
N ILE A 127 3.13 -15.62 -5.73
CA ILE A 127 2.94 -15.10 -4.39
C ILE A 127 2.75 -16.37 -3.53
N GLU A 128 3.84 -16.96 -3.04
CA GLU A 128 3.76 -17.96 -1.98
C GLU A 128 3.20 -17.26 -0.75
N GLY A 129 1.87 -17.23 -0.68
CA GLY A 129 1.13 -16.70 0.44
C GLY A 129 1.50 -17.50 1.68
N ASN A 130 2.35 -16.93 2.52
CA ASN A 130 2.61 -17.46 3.83
C ASN A 130 1.28 -17.45 4.60
N LYS A 131 0.72 -18.64 4.81
CA LYS A 131 -0.58 -18.86 5.45
C LYS A 131 -0.48 -18.50 6.94
N SER A 132 -0.54 -17.21 7.27
CA SER A 132 -0.65 -16.74 8.65
C SER A 132 -1.83 -15.79 8.87
N CYS A 133 -2.25 -15.02 7.86
CA CYS A 133 -3.34 -14.06 8.02
C CYS A 133 -4.70 -14.65 7.63
N LYS A 134 -5.22 -15.60 8.42
CA LYS A 134 -6.65 -15.92 8.46
C LYS A 134 -7.12 -15.94 9.90
N LYS A 135 -7.44 -14.75 10.43
CA LYS A 135 -8.57 -14.48 11.36
C LYS A 135 -8.54 -13.03 11.82
N GLY A 136 -9.68 -12.36 11.67
CA GLY A 136 -10.03 -11.17 12.44
C GLY A 136 -9.55 -9.85 11.85
N HIS A 137 -10.51 -9.01 11.47
CA HIS A 137 -10.34 -7.56 11.54
C HIS A 137 -9.88 -7.21 12.96
N ASN A 138 -8.60 -6.88 13.17
CA ASN A 138 -8.15 -6.17 14.37
C ASN A 138 -7.20 -5.05 13.93
N ASN A 139 -7.51 -3.84 14.38
CA ASN A 139 -6.86 -2.57 14.06
C ASN A 139 -5.49 -2.44 14.74
N ASN A 140 -4.58 -3.39 14.52
CA ASN A 140 -3.25 -3.35 15.10
C ASN A 140 -2.35 -2.46 14.23
N PHE A 141 -1.95 -1.32 14.79
CA PHE A 141 -0.97 -0.44 14.14
C PHE A 141 0.44 -0.96 14.40
N HIS A 142 1.22 -1.16 13.34
CA HIS A 142 2.65 -1.43 13.47
C HIS A 142 3.39 -0.10 13.64
N ILE A 143 3.86 0.16 14.85
CA ILE A 143 4.53 1.42 15.21
C ILE A 143 6.02 1.13 15.41
N PHE A 144 6.86 1.89 14.70
CA PHE A 144 8.31 1.82 14.80
C PHE A 144 8.81 2.87 15.78
N LEU A 145 9.20 2.45 16.99
CA LEU A 145 9.78 3.34 17.98
C LEU A 145 11.26 3.05 18.16
N ARG A 146 12.04 4.12 18.32
CA ARG A 146 13.43 4.03 18.75
C ARG A 146 13.44 4.06 20.28
N TYR A 147 13.74 2.91 20.90
CA TYR A 147 13.91 2.84 22.35
C TYR A 147 15.14 3.66 22.71
N SER A 148 14.93 4.77 23.41
CA SER A 148 16.01 5.55 24.02
C SER A 148 15.90 5.25 25.51
N ASP A 149 16.98 4.74 26.09
CA ASP A 149 17.07 4.35 27.49
C ASP A 149 16.45 5.41 28.42
N ILE A 150 15.42 5.01 29.16
CA ILE A 150 14.93 5.72 30.34
C ILE A 150 15.00 4.67 31.48
N PRO A 151 15.58 5.02 32.65
CA PRO A 151 16.01 4.09 33.68
C PRO A 151 14.93 3.17 34.25
#